data_AF-A0A6L6H385-F1
#
_entry.id   AF-A0A6L6H385-F1
#
_cell.length_a   1.000
_cell.length_b   1.000
_cell.length_c   1.000
_cell.angle_alpha   90.00
_cell.angle_beta   90.00
_cell.angle_gamma   90.00
#
_symmetry.space_group_name_H-M   'P 1'
#
loop_
_entity.id
_entity.type
_entity.pdbx_description
1 polymer ?
#
loop_
_entity_poly.entity_id
_entity_poly.type
_entity_poly.pdbx_seq_one_letter_code
_entity_poly.pdbx_strand_id
1 'polypeptide(L)'
;MWFKLLLFWLIVFSVNATLKFVLKKWLKVEPRKKELFSSNHLNETHRKVDWFVRGASLITGLATTYLVILEDYAITYFVIWGIFFVIVDYSVRAYFEWKASAYPKHSIFTLSEMVVWLGAIALLIQSSSFFFGIIEGVVTEKAETSFTVEVTSNRLWSGSSVEEVHLTDATIFKGNVTTYEELEEGDMVSVMPFDLPAEFSYSLASEVTVE
;
A
#
# COMPACT_ATOMS: atom_id res chain seq x y z
N MET A 1 4.50 -14.86 -2.19
CA MET A 1 4.87 -13.41 -2.11
C MET A 1 5.54 -12.90 -0.81
N TRP A 2 5.27 -13.50 0.35
CA TRP A 2 5.54 -12.91 1.68
C TRP A 2 6.98 -12.47 1.98
N PHE A 3 7.98 -13.19 1.48
CA PHE A 3 9.39 -12.84 1.71
C PHE A 3 9.79 -11.50 1.07
N LYS A 4 9.26 -11.17 -0.12
CA LYS A 4 9.52 -9.89 -0.80
C LYS A 4 9.02 -8.71 0.03
N LEU A 5 7.83 -8.83 0.61
CA LEU A 5 7.23 -7.83 1.50
C LEU A 5 8.01 -7.68 2.81
N LEU A 6 8.45 -8.79 3.40
CA LEU A 6 9.29 -8.77 4.61
C LEU A 6 10.61 -8.04 4.36
N LEU A 7 11.28 -8.33 3.25
CA LEU A 7 12.52 -7.66 2.86
C LEU A 7 12.28 -6.16 2.61
N PHE A 8 11.19 -5.82 1.92
CA PHE A 8 10.80 -4.42 1.68
C PHE A 8 10.64 -3.66 3.00
N TRP A 9 9.89 -4.19 3.96
CA TRP A 9 9.72 -3.54 5.25
C TRP A 9 11.05 -3.39 6.00
N LEU A 10 11.91 -4.40 5.97
CA LEU A 10 13.25 -4.34 6.56
C LEU A 10 14.07 -3.18 5.97
N ILE A 11 14.02 -2.98 4.64
CA ILE A 11 14.67 -1.86 3.96
C ILE A 11 14.09 -0.53 4.43
N VAL A 12 12.77 -0.37 4.46
CA VAL A 12 12.11 0.88 4.89
C VAL A 12 12.49 1.23 6.34
N PHE A 13 12.52 0.25 7.24
CA PHE A 13 12.98 0.45 8.61
C PHE A 13 14.46 0.84 8.69
N SER A 14 15.32 0.20 7.88
CA SER A 14 16.75 0.51 7.79
C SER A 14 17.01 1.94 7.29
N VAL A 15 16.26 2.38 6.27
CA VAL A 15 16.32 3.76 5.74
C VAL A 15 15.91 4.75 6.83
N ASN A 16 14.81 4.50 7.54
CA ASN A 16 14.37 5.34 8.66
C ASN A 16 15.41 5.43 9.78
N ALA A 17 16.01 4.30 10.16
CA ALA A 17 17.05 4.26 11.19
C ALA A 17 18.29 5.07 10.77
N THR A 18 18.73 4.89 9.52
CA THR A 18 19.87 5.61 8.94
C THR A 18 19.59 7.11 8.86
N LEU A 19 18.41 7.51 8.40
CA LEU A 19 17.99 8.90 8.31
C LEU A 19 18.01 9.57 9.69
N LYS A 20 17.45 8.90 10.71
CA LYS A 20 17.50 9.38 12.10
C LYS A 20 18.94 9.53 12.60
N PHE A 21 19.83 8.59 12.28
CA PHE A 21 21.24 8.66 12.66
C PHE A 21 21.97 9.85 11.98
N VAL A 22 21.78 10.03 10.67
CA VAL A 22 22.37 11.12 9.89
C VAL A 22 21.86 12.48 10.39
N LEU A 23 20.54 12.64 10.52
CA LEU A 23 19.92 13.86 11.00
C LEU A 23 20.38 14.21 12.42
N LYS A 24 20.54 13.22 13.31
CA LYS A 24 21.07 13.45 14.66
C LYS A 24 22.47 14.04 14.62
N LYS A 25 23.34 13.52 13.76
CA LYS A 25 24.71 14.00 13.58
C LYS A 25 24.76 15.40 12.97
N TRP A 26 23.93 15.65 11.96
CA TRP A 26 23.91 16.91 11.21
C TRP A 26 23.29 18.07 11.99
N LEU A 27 22.11 17.84 12.59
CA LEU A 27 21.36 18.89 13.28
C LEU A 27 21.89 19.16 14.71
N LYS A 28 22.90 18.39 15.15
CA LYS A 28 23.48 18.39 16.51
C LYS A 28 22.39 18.39 17.57
N VAL A 29 21.41 17.50 17.41
CA VAL A 29 20.24 17.46 18.30
C VAL A 29 20.62 16.76 19.60
N GLU A 30 20.31 17.39 20.72
CA GLU A 30 20.47 16.79 22.03
C GLU A 30 19.63 15.51 22.14
N PRO A 31 20.17 14.43 22.74
CA PRO A 31 19.44 13.20 22.89
C PRO A 31 18.25 13.40 23.83
N ARG A 32 17.03 13.36 23.29
CA ARG A 32 15.82 13.20 24.09
C ARG A 32 15.86 11.84 24.77
N LYS A 33 15.92 11.79 26.12
CA LYS A 33 15.61 10.57 26.86
C LYS A 33 14.15 10.22 26.58
N LYS A 34 13.92 9.27 25.67
CA LYS A 34 12.60 8.68 25.44
C LYS A 34 12.44 7.51 26.41
N GLU A 35 11.62 7.67 27.45
CA GLU A 35 11.09 6.52 28.17
C GLU A 35 10.15 5.78 27.22
N LEU A 36 10.41 4.49 26.98
CA LEU A 36 9.77 3.69 25.93
C LEU A 36 8.26 3.43 26.18
N PHE A 37 7.69 3.94 27.28
CA PHE A 37 6.30 3.68 27.69
C PHE A 37 5.58 4.88 28.32
N SER A 38 6.15 6.09 28.27
CA SER A 38 5.46 7.30 28.73
C SER A 38 4.58 7.87 27.60
N SER A 39 3.30 8.11 27.86
CA SER A 39 2.43 8.86 26.94
C SER A 39 2.98 10.28 26.79
N ASN A 40 3.84 10.46 25.79
CA ASN A 40 4.70 11.64 25.69
C ASN A 40 3.96 12.79 25.02
N HIS A 41 2.79 13.13 25.56
CA HIS A 41 2.06 14.32 25.20
C HIS A 41 2.83 15.51 25.77
N LEU A 42 3.47 16.26 24.86
CA LEU A 42 4.21 17.48 25.19
C LEU A 42 3.41 18.51 26.00
N ASN A 43 2.08 18.51 25.81
CA ASN A 43 1.14 19.35 26.53
C ASN A 43 -0.24 18.67 26.58
N GLU A 44 -1.11 19.06 27.50
CA GLU A 44 -2.50 18.57 27.57
C GLU A 44 -3.29 18.86 26.29
N THR A 45 -2.99 19.96 25.62
CA THR A 45 -3.58 20.27 24.31
C THR A 45 -3.19 19.25 23.25
N HIS A 46 -1.92 18.80 23.24
CA HIS A 46 -1.48 17.75 22.33
C HIS A 46 -2.21 16.44 22.63
N ARG A 47 -2.37 16.08 23.91
CA ARG A 47 -3.13 14.89 24.33
C ARG A 47 -4.56 14.92 23.80
N LYS A 48 -5.26 16.05 23.97
CA LYS A 48 -6.65 16.20 23.53
C LYS A 48 -6.78 16.10 22.01
N VAL A 49 -5.89 16.75 21.27
CA VAL A 49 -5.90 16.72 19.80
C VAL A 49 -5.54 15.33 19.28
N ASP A 50 -4.49 14.69 19.79
CA ASP A 50 -4.10 13.33 19.39
C ASP A 50 -5.23 12.33 19.66
N TRP A 51 -5.87 12.41 20.82
CA TRP A 51 -7.01 11.54 21.15
C TRP A 51 -8.22 11.80 20.24
N PHE A 52 -8.50 13.07 19.92
CA PHE A 52 -9.56 13.42 18.96
C PHE A 52 -9.27 12.89 17.56
N VAL A 53 -8.04 13.05 17.06
CA VAL A 53 -7.61 12.54 15.75
C VAL A 53 -7.74 11.02 15.68
N ARG A 54 -7.32 10.30 16.73
CA ARG A 54 -7.46 8.84 16.82
C ARG A 54 -8.91 8.38 16.92
N GLY A 55 -9.75 9.10 17.68
CA GLY A 55 -11.18 8.80 17.75
C GLY A 55 -11.85 9.01 16.39
N ALA A 56 -11.58 10.13 15.74
CA ALA A 56 -12.08 10.44 14.41
C ALA A 56 -11.57 9.45 13.35
N SER A 57 -10.29 9.03 13.43
CA SER A 57 -9.74 8.00 12.55
C SER A 57 -10.44 6.67 12.74
N LEU A 58 -10.68 6.25 13.97
CA LEU A 58 -11.38 4.99 14.22
C LEU A 58 -12.79 5.00 13.63
N ILE A 59 -13.56 6.06 13.88
CA ILE A 59 -14.95 6.17 13.39
C ILE A 59 -14.98 6.23 11.86
N THR A 60 -14.17 7.10 11.25
CA THR A 60 -14.14 7.23 9.79
C THR A 60 -13.57 6.00 9.11
N GLY A 61 -12.58 5.33 9.69
CA GLY A 61 -12.02 4.09 9.17
C GLY A 61 -13.02 2.95 9.16
N LEU A 62 -13.83 2.82 10.23
CA LEU A 62 -14.94 1.86 10.25
C LEU A 62 -15.98 2.17 9.17
N ALA A 63 -16.35 3.45 9.00
CA ALA A 63 -17.28 3.86 7.96
C ALA A 63 -16.73 3.59 6.55
N THR A 64 -15.47 3.92 6.28
CA THR A 64 -14.82 3.63 5.00
C THR A 64 -14.73 2.13 4.74
N THR A 65 -14.43 1.32 5.78
CA THR A 65 -14.41 -0.13 5.67
C THR A 65 -15.79 -0.69 5.34
N TYR A 66 -16.84 -0.19 5.99
CA TYR A 66 -18.23 -0.53 5.69
C TYR A 66 -18.57 -0.25 4.22
N LEU A 67 -18.26 0.94 3.73
CA LEU A 67 -18.53 1.33 2.34
C LEU A 67 -17.77 0.45 1.33
N VAL A 68 -16.51 0.14 1.60
CA VAL A 68 -15.70 -0.67 0.68
C VAL A 68 -16.13 -2.13 0.67
N ILE A 69 -16.44 -2.72 1.83
CA ILE A 69 -16.74 -4.16 1.92
C ILE A 69 -18.21 -4.47 1.61
N LEU A 70 -19.14 -3.63 2.08
CA LEU A 70 -20.58 -3.94 2.02
C LEU A 70 -21.30 -3.20 0.89
N GLU A 71 -20.81 -2.03 0.50
CA GLU A 71 -21.39 -1.24 -0.60
C GLU A 71 -20.54 -1.33 -1.89
N ASP A 72 -19.53 -2.21 -1.89
CA ASP A 72 -18.63 -2.48 -3.03
C ASP A 72 -17.96 -1.23 -3.63
N TYR A 73 -17.66 -0.23 -2.78
CA TYR A 73 -16.89 0.93 -3.20
C TYR A 73 -15.45 0.54 -3.50
N ALA A 74 -14.84 1.20 -4.49
CA ALA A 74 -13.47 0.93 -4.89
C ALA A 74 -12.48 0.99 -3.71
N ILE A 75 -11.58 0.00 -3.64
CA ILE A 75 -10.54 -0.10 -2.59
C ILE A 75 -9.66 1.16 -2.50
N THR A 76 -9.57 1.93 -3.58
CA THR A 76 -8.90 3.24 -3.66
C THR A 76 -9.38 4.20 -2.57
N TYR A 77 -10.66 4.19 -2.19
CA TYR A 77 -11.17 5.03 -1.11
C TYR A 77 -10.53 4.68 0.24
N PHE A 78 -10.30 3.38 0.52
CA PHE A 78 -9.61 2.93 1.72
C PHE A 78 -8.14 3.37 1.74
N VAL A 79 -7.47 3.28 0.58
CA VAL A 79 -6.07 3.71 0.43
C VAL A 79 -5.92 5.23 0.63
N ILE A 80 -6.80 6.03 0.00
CA ILE A 80 -6.82 7.50 0.16
C ILE A 80 -7.06 7.88 1.62
N TRP A 81 -8.04 7.24 2.26
CA TRP A 81 -8.33 7.44 3.68
C TRP A 81 -7.11 7.16 4.56
N GLY A 82 -6.43 6.03 4.33
CA GLY A 82 -5.22 5.66 5.06
C GLY A 82 -4.08 6.67 4.89
N ILE A 83 -3.80 7.12 3.66
CA ILE A 83 -2.77 8.14 3.38
C ILE A 83 -3.11 9.46 4.07
N PHE A 84 -4.36 9.90 3.97
CA PHE A 84 -4.82 11.12 4.62
C PHE A 84 -4.58 11.07 6.14
N PHE A 85 -4.93 9.96 6.80
CA PHE A 85 -4.73 9.83 8.23
C PHE A 85 -3.26 9.74 8.65
N VAL A 86 -2.41 9.10 7.85
CA VAL A 86 -0.95 9.14 8.06
C VAL A 86 -0.46 10.59 8.02
N ILE A 87 -0.85 11.38 7.02
CA ILE A 87 -0.45 12.79 6.91
C ILE A 87 -0.92 13.58 8.14
N VAL A 88 -2.18 13.40 8.56
CA VAL A 88 -2.74 14.13 9.71
C VAL A 88 -2.02 13.76 11.01
N ASP A 89 -1.80 12.47 11.31
CA ASP A 89 -1.13 12.02 12.54
C ASP A 89 0.30 12.59 12.63
N TYR A 90 1.08 12.44 11.56
CA TYR A 90 2.45 12.94 11.52
C TYR A 90 2.52 14.47 11.55
N SER A 91 1.60 15.16 10.88
CA SER A 91 1.55 16.63 10.88
C SER A 91 1.21 17.19 12.25
N VAL A 92 0.22 16.61 12.94
CA VAL A 92 -0.16 16.99 14.32
C VAL A 92 1.03 16.79 15.24
N ARG A 93 1.68 15.63 15.18
CA ARG A 93 2.85 15.33 16.01
C ARG A 93 4.01 16.28 15.73
N ALA A 94 4.34 16.54 14.47
CA ALA A 94 5.39 17.46 14.08
C ALA A 94 5.10 18.91 14.50
N TYR A 95 3.84 19.36 14.39
CA TYR A 95 3.42 20.69 14.83
C TYR A 95 3.63 20.89 16.33
N PHE A 96 3.19 19.93 17.15
CA PHE A 96 3.39 20.01 18.60
C PHE A 96 4.86 19.88 18.99
N GLU A 97 5.64 19.04 18.29
CA GLU A 97 7.09 18.98 18.49
C GLU A 97 7.78 20.30 18.17
N TRP A 98 7.39 20.97 17.09
CA TRP A 98 7.98 22.24 16.70
C TRP A 98 7.60 23.39 17.63
N LYS A 99 6.33 23.50 18.01
CA LYS A 99 5.80 24.67 18.71
C LYS A 99 5.76 24.54 20.23
N ALA A 100 5.56 23.33 20.75
CA ALA A 100 5.30 23.10 22.17
C ALA A 100 6.42 22.31 22.88
N SER A 101 7.39 21.74 22.17
CA SER A 101 8.48 21.01 22.80
C SER A 101 9.69 21.88 23.13
N ALA A 102 10.41 21.52 24.20
CA ALA A 102 11.72 22.08 24.51
C ALA A 102 12.79 21.79 23.44
N TYR A 103 12.49 20.92 22.46
CA TYR A 103 13.42 20.46 21.44
C TYR A 103 12.79 20.55 20.04
N PRO A 104 12.56 21.76 19.51
CA PRO A 104 11.79 22.00 18.29
C PRO A 104 12.39 21.34 17.05
N LYS A 105 13.70 21.06 17.05
CA LYS A 105 14.38 20.32 15.97
C LYS A 105 13.88 18.89 15.81
N HIS A 106 13.15 18.33 16.79
CA HIS A 106 12.62 16.98 16.68
C HIS A 106 11.53 16.82 15.62
N SER A 107 10.79 17.90 15.33
CA SER A 107 9.77 17.90 14.28
C SER A 107 10.34 17.51 12.92
N ILE A 108 11.62 17.83 12.65
CA ILE A 108 12.32 17.47 11.42
C ILE A 108 12.46 15.95 11.30
N PHE A 109 12.72 15.22 12.39
CA PHE A 109 12.76 13.75 12.33
C PHE A 109 11.38 13.18 12.03
N THR A 110 10.33 13.71 12.67
CA THR A 110 8.96 13.24 12.47
C THR A 110 8.48 13.50 11.04
N LEU A 111 8.76 14.68 10.48
CA LEU A 111 8.47 14.98 9.08
C LEU A 111 9.29 14.11 8.12
N SER A 112 10.56 13.86 8.43
CA SER A 112 11.39 12.99 7.59
C SER A 112 10.89 11.54 7.58
N GLU A 113 10.42 11.04 8.72
CA GLU A 113 9.82 9.71 8.84
C GLU A 113 8.51 9.64 8.05
N MET A 114 7.66 10.68 8.14
CA MET A 114 6.45 10.79 7.32
C MET A 114 6.76 10.67 5.82
N VAL A 115 7.77 11.38 5.32
CA VAL A 115 8.17 11.34 3.91
C VAL A 115 8.60 9.93 3.49
N VAL A 116 9.37 9.23 4.34
CA VAL A 116 9.79 7.86 4.05
C VAL A 116 8.60 6.90 4.00
N TRP A 117 7.64 7.02 4.93
CA TRP A 117 6.43 6.19 4.92
C TRP A 117 5.55 6.45 3.70
N LEU A 118 5.33 7.72 3.34
CA LEU A 118 4.57 8.07 2.14
C LEU A 118 5.26 7.60 0.86
N GLY A 119 6.59 7.73 0.78
CA GLY A 119 7.38 7.20 -0.32
C GLY A 119 7.30 5.66 -0.40
N ALA A 120 7.34 4.96 0.74
CA ALA A 120 7.18 3.52 0.79
C ALA A 120 5.78 3.07 0.30
N ILE A 121 4.72 3.76 0.72
CA ILE A 121 3.35 3.49 0.26
C ILE A 121 3.25 3.72 -1.25
N ALA A 122 3.78 4.84 -1.76
CA ALA A 122 3.77 5.12 -3.20
C ALA A 122 4.51 4.04 -4.01
N LEU A 123 5.67 3.57 -3.52
CA LEU A 123 6.42 2.49 -4.16
C LEU A 123 5.68 1.15 -4.14
N LEU A 124 4.96 0.83 -3.06
CA LEU A 124 4.13 -0.37 -2.98
C LEU A 124 2.98 -0.33 -4.00
N ILE A 125 2.33 0.82 -4.16
CA ILE A 125 1.26 1.00 -5.14
C ILE A 125 1.82 0.89 -6.56
N GLN A 126 2.91 1.60 -6.87
CA GLN A 126 3.52 1.58 -8.20
C GLN A 126 4.10 0.22 -8.60
N SER A 127 4.57 -0.55 -7.62
CA SER A 127 5.23 -1.85 -7.85
C SER A 127 4.34 -3.01 -7.40
N SER A 128 3.02 -2.83 -7.36
CA SER A 128 2.05 -3.82 -6.89
C SER A 128 2.22 -5.15 -7.61
N SER A 129 2.34 -5.16 -8.94
CA SER A 129 2.59 -6.36 -9.76
C SER A 129 3.84 -7.13 -9.34
N PHE A 130 4.92 -6.42 -8.95
CA PHE A 130 6.16 -7.08 -8.51
C PHE A 130 6.02 -7.75 -7.14
N PHE A 131 5.30 -7.11 -6.21
CA PHE A 131 5.10 -7.60 -4.85
C PHE A 131 4.03 -8.68 -4.76
N PHE A 132 2.93 -8.50 -5.50
CA PHE A 132 1.73 -9.31 -5.47
C PHE A 132 1.52 -10.17 -6.71
N GLY A 133 2.45 -10.19 -7.66
CA GLY A 133 2.36 -11.04 -8.86
C GLY A 133 1.13 -10.76 -9.73
N ILE A 134 0.54 -9.57 -9.64
CA ILE A 134 -0.63 -9.19 -10.43
C ILE A 134 -0.22 -9.09 -11.90
N ILE A 135 -0.98 -9.74 -12.79
CA ILE A 135 -0.76 -9.74 -14.23
C ILE A 135 -1.73 -8.72 -14.83
N GLU A 136 -1.20 -7.65 -15.41
CA GLU A 136 -1.99 -6.62 -16.09
C GLU A 136 -1.72 -6.67 -17.58
N GLY A 137 -2.76 -6.73 -18.39
CA GLY A 137 -2.60 -6.82 -19.84
C GLY A 137 -3.90 -6.87 -20.61
N VAL A 138 -3.78 -7.14 -21.90
CA VAL A 138 -4.92 -7.23 -22.82
C VAL A 138 -5.17 -8.68 -23.17
N VAL A 139 -6.43 -9.11 -23.17
CA VAL A 139 -6.82 -10.46 -23.61
C VAL A 139 -6.59 -10.57 -25.11
N THR A 140 -5.77 -11.55 -25.51
CA THR A 140 -5.41 -11.78 -26.93
C THR A 140 -6.05 -13.02 -27.52
N GLU A 141 -6.33 -14.01 -26.68
CA GLU A 141 -6.96 -15.26 -27.09
C GLU A 141 -7.80 -15.81 -25.94
N LYS A 142 -8.95 -16.39 -26.27
CA LYS A 142 -9.88 -17.03 -25.33
C LYS A 142 -10.06 -18.51 -25.68
N ALA A 143 -9.75 -19.41 -24.75
CA ALA A 143 -9.99 -20.85 -24.87
C ALA A 143 -11.22 -21.27 -24.04
N GLU A 144 -11.52 -22.57 -23.94
CA GLU A 144 -12.70 -23.05 -23.20
C GLU A 144 -12.61 -22.80 -21.68
N THR A 145 -11.41 -22.85 -21.09
CA THR A 145 -11.18 -22.71 -19.64
C THR A 145 -9.92 -21.91 -19.27
N SER A 146 -9.28 -21.30 -20.26
CA SER A 146 -8.11 -20.43 -20.08
C SER A 146 -8.17 -19.27 -21.07
N PHE A 147 -7.46 -18.20 -20.76
CA PHE A 147 -7.29 -17.08 -21.67
C PHE A 147 -5.85 -16.59 -21.62
N THR A 148 -5.43 -16.00 -22.73
CA THR A 148 -4.06 -15.54 -22.92
C THR A 148 -4.01 -14.04 -22.79
N VAL A 149 -3.15 -13.55 -21.88
CA VAL A 149 -2.96 -12.13 -21.62
C VAL A 149 -1.62 -11.69 -22.19
N GLU A 150 -1.64 -10.68 -23.04
CA GLU A 150 -0.42 -9.95 -23.41
C GLU A 150 -0.10 -8.95 -22.30
N VAL A 151 0.90 -9.30 -21.49
CA VAL A 151 1.27 -8.52 -20.30
C VAL A 151 1.81 -7.16 -20.74
N THR A 152 1.15 -6.10 -20.29
CA THR A 152 1.60 -4.72 -20.51
C THR A 152 2.73 -4.43 -19.53
N SER A 153 3.92 -4.95 -19.81
CA SER A 153 5.10 -4.60 -19.02
C SER A 153 5.46 -3.13 -19.26
N ASN A 154 5.71 -2.41 -18.17
CA ASN A 154 6.04 -0.99 -18.20
C ASN A 154 7.15 -0.73 -19.23
N ARG A 155 6.94 0.26 -20.12
CA ARG A 155 7.70 0.63 -21.36
C ARG A 155 9.24 0.72 -21.27
N LEU A 156 9.84 0.45 -20.11
CA LEU A 156 11.26 0.63 -19.86
C LEU A 156 12.11 -0.59 -20.27
N TRP A 157 11.55 -1.81 -20.27
CA TRP A 157 12.25 -3.03 -20.68
C TRP A 157 11.32 -3.84 -21.60
N SER A 158 11.58 -3.75 -22.91
CA SER A 158 10.73 -4.29 -23.97
C SER A 158 10.82 -5.81 -24.05
N GLY A 159 9.71 -6.45 -23.74
CA GLY A 159 9.31 -7.77 -24.17
C GLY A 159 7.84 -7.94 -23.80
N SER A 160 6.94 -8.07 -24.79
CA SER A 160 5.59 -8.54 -24.50
C SER A 160 5.71 -10.00 -24.12
N SER A 161 5.49 -10.30 -22.84
CA SER A 161 5.35 -11.67 -22.38
C SER A 161 3.88 -12.05 -22.52
N VAL A 162 3.65 -13.12 -23.24
CA VAL A 162 2.33 -13.73 -23.37
C VAL A 162 2.21 -14.75 -22.23
N GLU A 163 1.20 -14.59 -21.39
CA GLU A 163 0.96 -15.47 -20.24
C GLU A 163 -0.42 -16.11 -20.37
N GLU A 164 -0.47 -17.44 -20.31
CA GLU A 164 -1.72 -18.19 -20.27
C GLU A 164 -2.21 -18.29 -18.83
N VAL A 165 -3.45 -17.85 -18.61
CA VAL A 165 -4.12 -17.84 -17.32
C VAL A 165 -5.24 -18.86 -17.35
N HIS A 166 -5.18 -19.83 -16.44
CA HIS A 166 -6.23 -20.84 -16.29
C HIS A 166 -7.22 -20.44 -15.20
N LEU A 167 -8.49 -20.75 -15.47
CA LEU A 167 -9.59 -20.49 -14.56
C LEU A 167 -9.89 -21.71 -13.67
N THR A 168 -10.48 -21.44 -12.52
CA THR A 168 -10.95 -22.46 -11.59
C THR A 168 -12.38 -22.14 -11.15
N ASP A 169 -13.08 -23.11 -10.57
CA ASP A 169 -14.41 -22.87 -9.99
C ASP A 169 -14.42 -21.80 -8.87
N ALA A 170 -13.23 -21.49 -8.32
CA ALA A 170 -13.06 -20.48 -7.28
C ALA A 170 -12.70 -19.08 -7.84
N THR A 171 -12.55 -18.93 -9.16
CA THR A 171 -12.17 -17.65 -9.77
C THR A 171 -13.32 -16.66 -9.73
N ILE A 172 -13.07 -15.46 -9.21
CA ILE A 172 -14.07 -14.39 -9.09
C ILE A 172 -13.84 -13.36 -10.20
N PHE A 173 -14.88 -12.98 -10.95
CA PHE A 173 -14.83 -11.89 -11.91
C PHE A 173 -15.40 -10.61 -11.28
N LYS A 174 -14.77 -9.46 -11.56
CA LYS A 174 -15.22 -8.13 -11.13
C LYS A 174 -15.05 -7.11 -12.25
N GLY A 175 -15.80 -6.01 -12.18
CA GLY A 175 -15.70 -4.88 -13.12
C GLY A 175 -16.81 -4.90 -14.17
N ASN A 176 -16.47 -4.59 -15.42
CA ASN A 176 -17.44 -4.53 -16.53
C ASN A 176 -18.03 -5.89 -16.89
N VAL A 177 -17.31 -6.96 -16.55
CA VAL A 177 -17.65 -8.34 -16.83
C VAL A 177 -17.81 -9.08 -15.51
N THR A 178 -18.89 -9.86 -15.41
CA THR A 178 -19.23 -10.63 -14.20
C THR A 178 -19.05 -12.13 -14.39
N THR A 179 -18.87 -12.59 -15.63
CA THR A 179 -18.69 -14.00 -15.97
C THR A 179 -17.63 -14.18 -17.05
N TYR A 180 -17.00 -15.36 -17.11
CA TYR A 180 -16.02 -15.66 -18.15
C TYR A 180 -16.60 -15.55 -19.57
N GLU A 181 -17.87 -15.85 -19.76
CA GLU A 181 -18.52 -15.83 -21.08
C GLU A 181 -18.57 -14.42 -21.69
N GLU A 182 -18.69 -13.39 -20.85
CA GLU A 182 -18.73 -11.99 -21.24
C GLU A 182 -17.33 -11.41 -21.55
N LEU A 183 -16.24 -12.12 -21.21
CA LEU A 183 -14.89 -11.67 -21.51
C LEU A 183 -14.62 -11.75 -23.02
N GLU A 184 -14.16 -10.65 -23.63
CA GLU A 184 -13.86 -10.55 -25.05
C GLU A 184 -12.35 -10.34 -25.32
N GLU A 185 -11.91 -10.69 -26.53
CA GLU A 185 -10.57 -10.36 -27.00
C GLU A 185 -10.43 -8.84 -27.15
N GLY A 186 -9.37 -8.27 -26.60
CA GLY A 186 -9.16 -6.82 -26.53
C GLY A 186 -9.51 -6.21 -25.17
N ASP A 187 -10.13 -6.95 -24.26
CA ASP A 187 -10.44 -6.48 -22.91
C ASP A 187 -9.16 -6.25 -22.09
N MET A 188 -9.13 -5.16 -21.33
CA MET A 188 -8.05 -4.86 -20.40
C MET A 188 -8.35 -5.53 -19.07
N VAL A 189 -7.43 -6.39 -18.62
CA VAL A 189 -7.63 -7.24 -17.45
C VAL A 189 -6.50 -7.10 -16.46
N SER A 190 -6.87 -7.14 -15.18
CA SER A 190 -5.97 -7.30 -14.04
C SER A 190 -6.28 -8.64 -13.38
N VAL A 191 -5.31 -9.56 -13.41
CA VAL A 191 -5.45 -10.92 -12.89
C VAL A 191 -4.63 -11.08 -11.62
N MET A 192 -5.30 -11.47 -10.53
CA MET A 192 -4.64 -11.86 -9.29
C MET A 192 -4.50 -13.39 -9.23
N PRO A 193 -3.29 -13.95 -9.32
CA PRO A 193 -3.09 -15.40 -9.29
C PRO A 193 -3.13 -15.98 -7.87
N PHE A 194 -3.43 -17.27 -7.76
CA PHE A 194 -3.23 -18.03 -6.52
C PHE A 194 -1.73 -18.14 -6.17
N ASP A 195 -1.39 -18.15 -4.87
CA ASP A 195 -0.02 -18.40 -4.38
C ASP A 195 0.29 -19.91 -4.50
N LEU A 196 0.64 -20.34 -5.71
CA LEU A 196 1.00 -21.72 -6.01
C LEU A 196 2.47 -22.02 -5.66
N PRO A 197 2.79 -23.25 -5.22
CA PRO A 197 4.16 -23.71 -5.13
C PRO A 197 4.89 -23.57 -6.48
N ALA A 198 6.19 -23.30 -6.44
CA ALA A 198 7.03 -23.10 -7.64
C ALA A 198 7.14 -24.32 -8.58
N GLU A 199 6.53 -25.44 -8.22
CA GLU A 199 6.48 -26.67 -9.01
C GLU A 199 5.42 -26.58 -10.14
N PHE A 200 4.46 -25.67 -10.04
CA PHE A 200 3.46 -25.42 -11.08
C PHE A 200 3.97 -24.34 -12.05
N SER A 201 4.03 -24.67 -13.33
CA SER A 201 4.48 -23.76 -14.40
C SER A 201 3.34 -22.98 -15.06
N TYR A 202 2.17 -22.91 -14.42
CA TYR A 202 0.97 -22.27 -14.93
C TYR A 202 0.35 -21.34 -13.88
N SER A 203 -0.31 -20.28 -14.34
CA SER A 203 -0.97 -19.30 -13.50
C SER A 203 -2.45 -19.65 -13.35
N LEU A 204 -2.92 -19.82 -12.11
CA LEU A 204 -4.34 -19.97 -11.80
C LEU A 204 -4.90 -18.64 -11.31
N ALA A 205 -5.94 -18.12 -11.94
CA ALA A 205 -6.59 -16.88 -11.51
C ALA A 205 -7.44 -17.12 -10.26
N SER A 206 -7.17 -16.35 -9.20
CA SER A 206 -8.08 -16.23 -8.05
C SER A 206 -9.15 -15.17 -8.29
N GLU A 207 -8.77 -14.06 -8.94
CA GLU A 207 -9.65 -12.95 -9.26
C GLU A 207 -9.23 -12.35 -10.60
N VAL A 208 -10.21 -12.02 -11.45
CA VAL A 208 -10.03 -11.34 -12.73
C VAL A 208 -10.88 -10.08 -12.71
N THR A 209 -10.22 -8.92 -12.78
CA THR A 209 -10.90 -7.63 -12.87
C THR A 209 -10.82 -7.12 -14.30
N VAL A 210 -11.96 -6.79 -14.89
CA VAL A 210 -12.06 -6.28 -16.27
C VAL A 210 -12.45 -4.80 -16.23
N GLU A 211 -11.63 -3.95 -16.87
CA GLU A 211 -11.83 -2.49 -16.91
C GLU A 211 -12.72 -2.00 -18.05
#